data_AF-A0A1I2GWK8-F1
#
_entry.id   AF-A0A1I2GWK8-F1
#
_cell.length_a   1.000
_cell.length_b   1.000
_cell.length_c   1.000
_cell.angle_alpha   90.00
_cell.angle_beta   90.00
_cell.angle_gamma   90.00
#
_symmetry.space_group_name_H-M   'P 1'
#
loop_
_entity.id
_entity.type
_entity.pdbx_description
1 polymer ?
#
loop_
_entity_poly.entity_id
_entity_poly.type
_entity_poly.pdbx_seq_one_letter_code
_entity_poly.pdbx_strand_id
1 'polypeptide(L)'
;MSRNEVYDTKAVMRKLEEMTESGRNERPAQLALSMEQDGLAVVASDPLEQRRYWIGVVSEAHVRLGVEEGFAQLCHGKEAALKRMRAGDWLIYYSPRTEMNGGEALQAFTAIGQVIDDRVYPHQMSETFIPFRRDVRFLPCQTVKIADLLDDLTFTSGKRNWGYSFRFGQIKISQADFLAIATKMLGESMEEALKT
;
A
#
# COMPACT_ATOMS: atom_id res chain seq x y z
N MET A 1 6.36 7.99 32.19
CA MET A 1 5.29 8.77 31.54
C MET A 1 5.88 10.07 31.04
N SER A 2 6.11 10.23 29.74
CA SER A 2 6.39 11.54 29.14
C SER A 2 5.57 11.71 27.87
N ARG A 3 5.05 12.93 27.74
CA ARG A 3 4.00 13.42 26.84
C ARG A 3 4.33 13.24 25.36
N ASN A 4 3.40 12.62 24.64
CA ASN A 4 3.16 12.93 23.23
C ASN A 4 2.32 14.20 23.20
N GLU A 5 2.93 15.31 22.81
CA GLU A 5 2.23 16.56 22.52
C GLU A 5 1.73 16.45 21.07
N VAL A 6 0.40 16.38 20.92
CA VAL A 6 -0.27 16.38 19.62
C VAL A 6 -0.09 17.78 19.03
N TYR A 7 0.64 17.88 17.93
CA TYR A 7 0.88 19.15 17.23
C TYR A 7 -0.44 19.71 16.67
N ASP A 8 -0.79 20.93 17.05
CA ASP A 8 -1.93 21.67 16.52
C ASP A 8 -1.62 22.16 15.09
N THR A 9 -2.10 21.41 14.11
CA THR A 9 -1.93 21.68 12.68
C THR A 9 -2.54 23.02 12.27
N LYS A 10 -3.54 23.53 12.99
CA LYS A 10 -4.10 24.86 12.71
C LYS A 10 -3.15 25.98 13.10
N ALA A 11 -2.37 25.80 14.18
CA ALA A 11 -1.37 26.78 14.59
C ALA A 11 -0.23 26.89 13.57
N VAL A 12 0.16 25.78 12.94
CA VAL A 12 1.19 25.75 11.88
C VAL A 12 0.70 26.44 10.61
N MET A 13 -0.53 26.14 10.17
CA MET A 13 -1.08 26.75 8.95
C MET A 13 -1.32 28.26 9.10
N ARG A 14 -1.82 28.69 10.27
CA ARG A 14 -1.99 30.13 10.55
C ARG A 14 -0.66 30.88 10.52
N LYS A 15 0.42 30.27 11.00
CA LYS A 15 1.76 30.88 10.99
C LYS A 15 2.37 30.96 9.59
N LEU A 16 2.03 30.01 8.71
CA LEU A 16 2.41 30.07 7.29
C LEU A 16 1.66 31.20 6.55
N GLU A 17 0.38 31.39 6.82
CA GLU A 17 -0.43 32.50 6.26
C GLU A 17 0.05 33.88 6.74
N GLU A 18 0.35 34.03 8.04
CA GLU A 18 0.89 35.28 8.60
C GLU A 18 2.28 35.64 8.01
N MET A 19 3.07 34.64 7.59
CA MET A 19 4.38 34.83 6.98
C MET A 19 4.30 35.24 5.50
N THR A 20 3.35 34.68 4.73
CA THR A 20 3.14 35.06 3.33
C THR A 20 2.52 36.46 3.18
N GLU A 21 1.70 36.90 4.13
CA GLU A 21 1.15 38.26 4.15
C GLU A 21 2.18 39.35 4.52
N SER A 22 3.29 38.99 5.17
CA SER A 22 4.30 39.96 5.65
C SER A 22 5.25 40.50 4.56
N GLY A 23 5.11 40.08 3.30
CA GLY A 23 5.85 40.64 2.16
C GLY A 23 7.37 40.51 2.23
N ARG A 24 7.91 39.62 3.08
CA ARG A 24 9.35 39.38 3.17
C ARG A 24 9.79 38.43 2.06
N ASN A 25 10.44 39.00 1.06
CA ASN A 25 11.06 38.31 -0.08
C ASN A 25 12.36 37.60 0.34
N GLU A 26 12.27 36.65 1.27
CA GLU A 26 13.39 35.78 1.61
C GLU A 26 13.38 34.57 0.68
N ARG A 27 14.53 34.28 0.05
CA ARG A 27 14.64 33.21 -0.95
C ARG A 27 14.35 31.86 -0.28
N PRO A 28 13.62 30.93 -0.92
CA PRO A 28 13.24 29.64 -0.32
C PRO A 28 14.40 28.85 0.30
N ALA A 29 15.60 28.97 -0.27
CA ALA A 29 16.81 28.31 0.24
C ALA A 29 17.32 28.90 1.57
N GLN A 30 17.12 30.18 1.84
CA GLN A 30 17.54 30.82 3.10
C GLN A 30 16.60 30.49 4.26
N LEU A 31 15.30 30.37 3.97
CA LEU A 31 14.31 29.91 4.95
C LEU A 31 14.57 28.46 5.34
N ALA A 32 14.83 27.57 4.37
CA ALA A 32 15.18 26.17 4.62
C ALA A 32 16.45 26.03 5.49
N LEU A 33 17.48 26.84 5.24
CA LEU A 33 18.73 26.81 6.01
C LEU A 33 18.54 27.29 7.47
N SER A 34 17.67 28.28 7.70
CA SER A 34 17.31 28.73 9.05
C SER A 34 16.51 27.67 9.82
N MET A 35 15.67 26.89 9.11
CA MET A 35 14.87 25.81 9.69
C MET A 35 15.70 24.56 10.04
N GLU A 36 16.82 24.32 9.36
CA GLU A 36 17.80 23.28 9.72
C GLU A 36 18.58 23.60 11.00
N GLN A 37 18.86 24.88 11.27
CA GLN A 37 19.61 25.33 12.46
C GLN A 37 18.78 25.31 13.75
N ASP A 38 17.45 25.44 13.64
CA ASP A 38 16.52 25.42 14.78
C ASP A 38 15.94 24.01 15.08
N GLY A 39 16.43 22.95 14.42
CA GLY A 39 16.04 21.56 14.72
C GLY A 39 14.59 21.21 14.37
N LEU A 40 13.95 21.98 13.48
CA LEU A 40 12.55 21.81 13.07
C LEU A 40 12.40 21.32 11.63
N ALA A 41 13.40 20.60 11.11
CA ALA A 41 13.36 19.96 9.80
C ALA A 41 13.11 18.45 9.94
N VAL A 42 11.96 18.07 10.47
CA VAL A 42 11.33 16.81 10.05
C VAL A 42 10.38 17.21 8.94
N VAL A 43 10.91 17.24 7.72
CA VAL A 43 10.10 17.25 6.51
C VAL A 43 9.10 16.11 6.67
N ALA A 44 7.83 16.44 6.88
CA ALA A 44 6.75 15.51 6.64
C ALA A 44 6.79 15.24 5.13
N SER A 45 7.61 14.27 4.72
CA SER A 45 7.43 13.62 3.42
C SER A 45 5.96 13.25 3.34
N ASP A 46 5.34 13.48 2.18
CA ASP A 46 3.97 13.06 1.91
C ASP A 46 3.74 11.68 2.54
N PRO A 47 2.68 11.46 3.35
CA PRO A 47 2.36 10.15 3.89
C PRO A 47 2.38 9.04 2.83
N LEU A 48 2.17 9.36 1.55
CA LEU A 48 2.28 8.44 0.41
C LEU A 48 3.72 8.07 0.00
N GLU A 49 4.70 8.97 0.21
CA GLU A 49 6.11 8.74 -0.12
C GLU A 49 6.81 7.78 0.88
N GLN A 50 6.28 7.66 2.11
CA GLN A 50 6.80 6.68 3.09
C GLN A 50 6.17 5.29 2.97
N ARG A 51 5.01 5.18 2.32
CA ARG A 51 4.27 3.92 2.18
C ARG A 51 4.94 3.01 1.17
N ARG A 52 4.94 1.70 1.45
CA ARG A 52 5.36 0.69 0.47
C ARG A 52 4.14 0.02 -0.13
N TYR A 53 4.27 -0.33 -1.40
CA TYR A 53 3.20 -0.89 -2.20
C TYR A 53 3.57 -2.31 -2.59
N TRP A 54 2.67 -3.25 -2.32
CA TRP A 54 2.90 -4.67 -2.44
C TRP A 54 1.85 -5.31 -3.35
N ILE A 55 2.28 -6.29 -4.15
CA ILE A 55 1.36 -7.26 -4.77
C ILE A 55 1.55 -8.61 -4.09
N GLY A 56 0.45 -9.20 -3.61
CA GLY A 56 0.37 -10.58 -3.14
C GLY A 56 -0.22 -11.50 -4.19
N VAL A 57 0.34 -12.70 -4.38
CA VAL A 57 -0.12 -13.66 -5.40
C VAL A 57 -0.87 -14.79 -4.76
N VAL A 58 -2.19 -14.83 -4.94
CA VAL A 58 -3.11 -15.72 -4.23
C VAL A 58 -4.31 -16.05 -5.11
N SER A 59 -4.82 -17.28 -5.07
CA SER A 59 -6.03 -17.65 -5.82
C SER A 59 -7.24 -16.81 -5.39
N GLU A 60 -8.13 -16.49 -6.33
CA GLU A 60 -9.28 -15.62 -6.06
C GLU A 60 -10.14 -16.12 -4.89
N ALA A 61 -10.43 -17.42 -4.83
CA ALA A 61 -11.22 -18.00 -3.75
C ALA A 61 -10.60 -17.74 -2.36
N HIS A 62 -9.27 -17.77 -2.24
CA HIS A 62 -8.59 -17.49 -0.98
C HIS A 62 -8.54 -15.98 -0.69
N VAL A 63 -8.42 -15.15 -1.73
CA VAL A 63 -8.52 -13.69 -1.58
C VAL A 63 -9.90 -13.31 -1.02
N ARG A 64 -10.98 -13.92 -1.52
CA ARG A 64 -12.35 -13.63 -1.02
C ARG A 64 -12.49 -13.87 0.48
N LEU A 65 -11.97 -14.99 0.98
CA LEU A 65 -11.96 -15.28 2.43
C LEU A 65 -11.17 -14.22 3.21
N GLY A 66 -10.00 -13.82 2.69
CA GLY A 66 -9.18 -12.76 3.30
C GLY A 66 -9.88 -11.40 3.32
N VAL A 67 -10.62 -11.06 2.26
CA VAL A 67 -11.40 -9.82 2.18
C VAL A 67 -12.57 -9.82 3.17
N GLU A 68 -13.31 -10.92 3.24
CA GLU A 68 -14.46 -11.06 4.14
C GLU A 68 -14.06 -10.96 5.62
N GLU A 69 -12.93 -11.58 6.00
CA GLU A 69 -12.42 -11.57 7.37
C GLU A 69 -11.41 -10.44 7.68
N GLY A 70 -11.01 -9.65 6.67
CA GLY A 70 -10.09 -8.51 6.86
C GLY A 70 -8.62 -8.89 7.11
N PHE A 71 -8.14 -9.99 6.52
CA PHE A 71 -6.75 -10.44 6.68
C PHE A 71 -6.01 -10.63 5.36
N ALA A 72 -4.69 -10.49 5.43
CA ALA A 72 -3.75 -10.96 4.42
C ALA A 72 -3.03 -12.22 4.88
N GLN A 73 -3.04 -13.23 4.01
CA GLN A 73 -2.24 -14.46 4.13
C GLN A 73 -1.52 -14.70 2.80
N LEU A 74 -0.20 -14.89 2.85
CA LEU A 74 0.66 -14.99 1.65
C LEU A 74 1.59 -16.21 1.74
N CYS A 75 2.15 -16.59 0.60
CA CYS A 75 3.25 -17.57 0.51
C CYS A 75 2.98 -18.88 1.29
N HIS A 76 1.80 -19.47 1.12
CA HIS A 76 1.35 -20.68 1.84
C HIS A 76 1.26 -20.51 3.37
N GLY A 77 0.94 -19.31 3.84
CA GLY A 77 0.81 -19.00 5.26
C GLY A 77 2.14 -18.74 5.96
N LYS A 78 3.23 -18.54 5.22
CA LYS A 78 4.54 -18.22 5.81
C LYS A 78 4.61 -16.76 6.27
N GLU A 79 5.24 -16.55 7.41
CA GLU A 79 5.35 -15.25 8.07
C GLU A 79 6.19 -14.22 7.30
N ALA A 80 7.24 -14.67 6.59
CA ALA A 80 8.29 -13.82 6.07
C ALA A 80 7.80 -12.71 5.11
N ALA A 81 6.79 -12.99 4.29
CA ALA A 81 6.21 -12.01 3.38
C ALA A 81 5.42 -10.92 4.14
N LEU A 82 4.68 -11.32 5.17
CA LEU A 82 3.88 -10.41 5.99
C LEU A 82 4.77 -9.48 6.82
N LYS A 83 5.87 -10.00 7.38
CA LYS A 83 6.87 -9.21 8.14
C LYS A 83 7.54 -8.10 7.34
N ARG A 84 7.52 -8.16 6.01
CA ARG A 84 8.08 -7.09 5.17
C ARG A 84 7.19 -5.87 5.10
N MET A 85 5.88 -6.03 5.30
CA MET A 85 4.92 -4.93 5.27
C MET A 85 4.94 -4.17 6.61
N ARG A 86 4.41 -2.95 6.66
CA ARG A 86 4.23 -2.13 7.87
C ARG A 86 2.84 -1.52 7.90
N ALA A 87 2.40 -1.03 9.05
CA ALA A 87 1.21 -0.21 9.17
C ALA A 87 1.20 0.91 8.10
N GLY A 88 0.08 1.06 7.40
CA GLY A 88 -0.09 2.04 6.33
C GLY A 88 0.42 1.61 4.94
N ASP A 89 1.20 0.53 4.83
CA ASP A 89 1.57 -0.05 3.53
C ASP A 89 0.31 -0.52 2.79
N TRP A 90 0.37 -0.52 1.47
CA TRP A 90 -0.74 -0.97 0.61
C TRP A 90 -0.47 -2.35 0.05
N LEU A 91 -1.53 -3.15 -0.04
CA LEU A 91 -1.54 -4.48 -0.64
C LEU A 91 -2.59 -4.54 -1.75
N ILE A 92 -2.15 -4.96 -2.93
CA ILE A 92 -3.02 -5.41 -4.02
C ILE A 92 -2.89 -6.93 -4.13
N TYR A 93 -4.00 -7.63 -4.24
CA TYR A 93 -4.01 -9.04 -4.59
C TYR A 93 -4.05 -9.22 -6.11
N TYR A 94 -3.12 -10.03 -6.62
CA TYR A 94 -3.14 -10.58 -7.97
C TYR A 94 -3.50 -12.07 -7.91
N SER A 95 -4.54 -12.45 -8.63
CA SER A 95 -5.03 -13.82 -8.72
C SER A 95 -4.72 -14.42 -10.09
N PRO A 96 -3.73 -15.33 -10.19
CA PRO A 96 -3.43 -16.00 -11.45
C PRO A 96 -4.53 -16.98 -11.85
N ARG A 97 -5.21 -17.58 -10.86
CA ARG A 97 -6.32 -18.53 -11.04
C ARG A 97 -7.42 -18.30 -10.03
N THR A 98 -8.62 -18.80 -10.34
CA THR A 98 -9.77 -18.75 -9.43
C THR A 98 -9.55 -19.61 -8.18
N GLU A 99 -9.01 -20.83 -8.37
CA GLU A 99 -8.73 -21.79 -7.30
C GLU A 99 -7.25 -22.16 -7.18
N MET A 100 -6.83 -22.58 -5.99
CA MET A 100 -5.43 -22.94 -5.69
C MET A 100 -4.94 -24.17 -6.47
N ASN A 101 -5.81 -25.18 -6.64
CA ASN A 101 -5.46 -26.49 -7.22
C ASN A 101 -6.29 -26.83 -8.46
N GLY A 102 -6.25 -26.00 -9.50
CA GLY A 102 -6.80 -26.34 -10.82
C GLY A 102 -8.00 -25.52 -11.29
N GLY A 103 -8.29 -24.36 -10.69
CA GLY A 103 -9.31 -23.43 -11.18
C GLY A 103 -8.93 -22.74 -12.49
N GLU A 104 -9.84 -21.98 -13.09
CA GLU A 104 -9.62 -21.29 -14.37
C GLU A 104 -8.53 -20.22 -14.28
N ALA A 105 -7.91 -19.90 -15.42
CA ALA A 105 -6.97 -18.79 -15.51
C ALA A 105 -7.72 -17.46 -15.34
N LEU A 106 -7.38 -16.71 -14.30
CA LEU A 106 -8.02 -15.43 -13.99
C LEU A 106 -7.13 -14.26 -14.40
N GLN A 107 -5.86 -14.28 -14.00
CA GLN A 107 -4.85 -13.26 -14.29
C GLN A 107 -5.35 -11.82 -14.08
N ALA A 108 -5.84 -11.55 -12.86
CA ALA A 108 -6.45 -10.27 -12.53
C ALA A 108 -6.01 -9.75 -11.16
N PHE A 109 -6.05 -8.43 -10.99
CA PHE A 109 -6.05 -7.79 -9.68
C PHE A 109 -7.46 -7.87 -9.09
N THR A 110 -7.59 -8.43 -7.89
CA THR A 110 -8.88 -8.89 -7.34
C THR A 110 -9.27 -8.25 -6.02
N ALA A 111 -8.32 -7.67 -5.30
CA ALA A 111 -8.59 -6.89 -4.09
C ALA A 111 -7.48 -5.87 -3.83
N ILE A 112 -7.83 -4.80 -3.13
CA ILE A 112 -6.91 -3.73 -2.74
C ILE A 112 -7.23 -3.28 -1.32
N GLY A 113 -6.20 -3.08 -0.49
CA GLY A 113 -6.39 -2.68 0.90
C GLY A 113 -5.13 -2.15 1.55
N GLN A 114 -5.31 -1.54 2.72
CA GLN A 114 -4.24 -0.95 3.51
C GLN A 114 -3.98 -1.78 4.78
N VAL A 115 -2.70 -2.01 5.08
CA VAL A 115 -2.27 -2.71 6.28
C VAL A 115 -2.61 -1.86 7.51
N ILE A 116 -3.32 -2.47 8.47
CA ILE A 116 -3.84 -1.76 9.64
C ILE A 116 -2.74 -1.50 10.68
N ASP A 117 -1.94 -2.52 10.99
CA ASP A 117 -0.90 -2.44 12.02
C ASP A 117 0.36 -3.26 11.66
N ASP A 118 1.34 -3.26 12.56
CA ASP A 118 2.58 -4.00 12.40
C ASP A 118 2.49 -5.46 12.89
N ARG A 119 1.34 -5.92 13.39
CA ARG A 119 1.20 -7.25 13.95
C ARG A 119 1.13 -8.29 12.84
N VAL A 120 1.85 -9.39 13.05
CA VAL A 120 1.69 -10.64 12.29
C VAL A 120 1.42 -11.71 13.32
N TYR A 121 0.41 -12.54 13.10
CA TYR A 121 -0.05 -13.49 14.11
C TYR A 121 -0.38 -14.85 13.49
N PRO A 122 -0.16 -15.95 14.24
CA PRO A 122 -0.61 -17.27 13.82
C PRO A 122 -2.14 -17.37 13.92
N HIS A 123 -2.75 -18.07 12.99
CA HIS A 123 -4.18 -18.38 12.99
C HIS A 123 -4.37 -19.87 12.76
N GLN A 124 -4.90 -20.58 13.75
CA GLN A 124 -5.06 -22.03 13.66
C GLN A 124 -6.28 -22.39 12.81
N MET A 125 -6.03 -22.92 11.60
CA MET A 125 -7.10 -23.41 10.72
C MET A 125 -7.38 -24.91 10.94
N SER A 126 -6.37 -25.68 11.34
CA SER A 126 -6.49 -27.08 11.72
C SER A 126 -5.40 -27.47 12.72
N GLU A 127 -5.40 -28.72 13.19
CA GLU A 127 -4.34 -29.26 14.06
C GLU A 127 -2.95 -29.21 13.41
N THR A 128 -2.88 -29.32 12.07
CA THR A 128 -1.63 -29.41 11.32
C THR A 128 -1.32 -28.17 10.49
N PHE A 129 -2.23 -27.20 10.43
CA PHE A 129 -2.08 -26.00 9.62
C PHE A 129 -2.39 -24.72 10.42
N ILE A 130 -1.32 -24.00 10.76
CA ILE A 130 -1.35 -22.74 11.49
C ILE A 130 -0.63 -21.68 10.63
N PRO A 131 -1.31 -21.10 9.63
CA PRO A 131 -0.75 -20.01 8.85
C PRO A 131 -0.57 -18.73 9.67
N PHE A 132 0.30 -17.85 9.18
CA PHE A 132 0.39 -16.48 9.65
C PHE A 132 -0.53 -15.56 8.85
N ARG A 133 -1.18 -14.65 9.56
CA ARG A 133 -2.07 -13.62 9.03
C ARG A 133 -1.65 -12.24 9.53
N ARG A 134 -2.13 -11.21 8.85
CA ARG A 134 -2.01 -9.80 9.23
C ARG A 134 -3.28 -9.06 8.82
N ASP A 135 -3.69 -8.08 9.63
CA ASP A 135 -4.93 -7.35 9.38
C ASP A 135 -4.77 -6.31 8.27
N VAL A 136 -5.73 -6.31 7.35
CA VAL A 136 -5.80 -5.41 6.20
C VAL A 136 -7.21 -4.89 6.05
N ARG A 137 -7.34 -3.57 5.92
CA ARG A 137 -8.61 -2.92 5.58
C ARG A 137 -8.75 -2.91 4.07
N PHE A 138 -9.58 -3.79 3.53
CA PHE A 138 -9.90 -3.82 2.10
C PHE A 138 -10.92 -2.76 1.72
N LEU A 139 -10.79 -2.24 0.51
CA LEU A 139 -11.73 -1.31 -0.09
C LEU A 139 -12.64 -2.04 -1.08
N PRO A 140 -13.90 -1.59 -1.25
CA PRO A 140 -14.71 -2.00 -2.40
C PRO A 140 -13.99 -1.65 -3.70
N CYS A 141 -13.86 -2.62 -4.60
CA CYS A 141 -13.14 -2.44 -5.85
C CYS A 141 -13.69 -3.35 -6.95
N GLN A 142 -13.43 -2.98 -8.20
CA GLN A 142 -13.63 -3.87 -9.34
C GLN A 142 -12.39 -4.71 -9.65
N THR A 143 -12.61 -5.91 -10.18
CA THR A 143 -11.55 -6.77 -10.70
C THR A 143 -10.99 -6.21 -12.00
N VAL A 144 -9.66 -6.16 -12.13
CA VAL A 144 -8.97 -5.62 -13.32
C VAL A 144 -8.04 -6.67 -13.91
N LYS A 145 -8.18 -6.98 -15.20
CA LYS A 145 -7.29 -7.94 -15.88
C LYS A 145 -5.90 -7.33 -16.05
N ILE A 146 -4.84 -8.09 -15.75
CA ILE A 146 -3.48 -7.59 -15.94
C ILE A 146 -3.18 -7.29 -17.41
N ALA A 147 -3.84 -8.01 -18.33
CA ALA A 147 -3.73 -7.82 -19.77
C ALA A 147 -4.02 -6.36 -20.18
N ASP A 148 -4.92 -5.68 -19.48
CA ASP A 148 -5.33 -4.30 -19.78
C ASP A 148 -4.30 -3.26 -19.31
N LEU A 149 -3.27 -3.69 -18.58
CA LEU A 149 -2.25 -2.84 -17.96
C LEU A 149 -0.82 -3.24 -18.30
N LEU A 150 -0.61 -4.24 -19.17
CA LEU A 150 0.73 -4.80 -19.42
C LEU A 150 1.73 -3.75 -19.91
N ASP A 151 1.28 -2.78 -20.71
CA ASP A 151 2.14 -1.75 -21.28
C ASP A 151 2.31 -0.53 -20.36
N ASP A 152 1.44 -0.38 -19.35
CA ASP A 152 1.39 0.78 -18.45
C ASP A 152 2.23 0.58 -17.17
N LEU A 153 2.49 -0.66 -16.77
CA LEU A 153 3.20 -0.96 -15.52
C LEU A 153 4.69 -1.17 -15.78
N THR A 154 5.54 -0.48 -15.01
CA THR A 154 7.01 -0.53 -15.15
C THR A 154 7.58 -1.94 -14.95
N PHE A 155 6.89 -2.77 -14.16
CA PHE A 155 7.31 -4.15 -13.91
C PHE A 155 6.90 -5.13 -15.03
N THR A 156 6.00 -4.76 -15.96
CA THR A 156 5.56 -5.59 -17.09
C THR A 156 5.91 -5.04 -18.47
N SER A 157 5.91 -3.72 -18.65
CA SER A 157 6.05 -3.05 -19.94
C SER A 157 7.36 -3.42 -20.64
N GLY A 158 7.26 -3.81 -21.92
CA GLY A 158 8.40 -4.27 -22.73
C GLY A 158 9.00 -5.63 -22.32
N LYS A 159 8.42 -6.36 -21.36
CA LYS A 159 8.97 -7.62 -20.86
C LYS A 159 8.15 -8.83 -21.31
N ARG A 160 8.73 -9.64 -22.19
CA ARG A 160 8.12 -10.92 -22.64
C ARG A 160 7.80 -11.89 -21.49
N ASN A 161 8.61 -11.89 -20.43
CA ASN A 161 8.46 -12.80 -19.29
C ASN A 161 7.95 -12.08 -18.04
N TRP A 162 7.05 -11.11 -18.18
CA TRP A 162 6.49 -10.33 -17.07
C TRP A 162 5.93 -11.21 -15.95
N GLY A 163 5.38 -12.38 -16.29
CA GLY A 163 4.80 -13.34 -15.33
C GLY A 163 5.81 -13.88 -14.30
N TYR A 164 7.11 -13.83 -14.61
CA TYR A 164 8.17 -14.37 -13.76
C TYR A 164 8.22 -13.69 -12.38
N SER A 165 7.90 -12.40 -12.30
CA SER A 165 7.88 -11.64 -11.04
C SER A 165 6.89 -12.23 -10.03
N PHE A 166 5.76 -12.79 -10.49
CA PHE A 166 4.71 -13.32 -9.63
C PHE A 166 5.05 -14.68 -9.00
N ARG A 167 6.08 -15.38 -9.47
CA ARG A 167 6.45 -16.71 -8.96
C ARG A 167 6.89 -16.71 -7.49
N PHE A 168 7.24 -15.54 -6.95
CA PHE A 168 7.74 -15.39 -5.59
C PHE A 168 6.62 -15.24 -4.54
N GLY A 169 5.36 -15.16 -4.97
CA GLY A 169 4.21 -15.05 -4.06
C GLY A 169 3.95 -13.64 -3.51
N GLN A 170 4.95 -12.75 -3.56
CA GLN A 170 4.85 -11.35 -3.17
C GLN A 170 5.92 -10.52 -3.89
N ILE A 171 5.57 -9.33 -4.36
CA ILE A 171 6.51 -8.36 -4.93
C ILE A 171 6.24 -6.95 -4.39
N LYS A 172 7.30 -6.15 -4.24
CA LYS A 172 7.19 -4.71 -4.01
C LYS A 172 7.10 -4.01 -5.36
N ILE A 173 6.20 -3.04 -5.50
CA ILE A 173 6.03 -2.22 -6.71
C ILE A 173 6.30 -0.75 -6.42
N SER A 174 6.45 0.05 -7.48
CA SER A 174 6.54 1.50 -7.36
C SER A 174 5.19 2.11 -6.99
N GLN A 175 5.20 3.34 -6.45
CA GLN A 175 3.97 4.10 -6.22
C GLN A 175 3.23 4.36 -7.54
N ALA A 176 3.93 4.65 -8.63
CA ALA A 176 3.33 4.88 -9.94
C ALA A 176 2.55 3.65 -10.44
N ASP A 177 3.14 2.45 -10.33
CA ASP A 177 2.46 1.21 -10.70
C ASP A 177 1.24 0.96 -9.82
N PHE A 178 1.36 1.21 -8.50
CA PHE A 178 0.25 1.08 -7.58
C PHE A 178 -0.91 2.00 -7.96
N LEU A 179 -0.63 3.28 -8.21
CA LEU A 179 -1.64 4.26 -8.58
C LEU A 179 -2.30 3.89 -9.92
N ALA A 180 -1.55 3.40 -10.91
CA ALA A 180 -2.10 2.94 -12.18
C ALA A 180 -3.10 1.79 -11.98
N ILE A 181 -2.76 0.78 -11.17
CA ILE A 181 -3.65 -0.34 -10.87
C ILE A 181 -4.85 0.13 -10.04
N ALA A 182 -4.58 0.87 -8.95
CA ALA A 182 -5.60 1.31 -8.01
C ALA A 182 -6.63 2.22 -8.67
N THR A 183 -6.22 3.12 -9.57
CA THR A 183 -7.14 3.96 -10.36
C THR A 183 -8.12 3.12 -11.16
N LYS A 184 -7.68 2.03 -11.77
CA LYS A 184 -8.58 1.11 -12.50
C LYS A 184 -9.47 0.32 -11.55
N MET A 185 -8.97 -0.10 -10.40
CA MET A 185 -9.73 -0.89 -9.42
C MET A 185 -10.78 -0.07 -8.66
N LEU A 186 -10.50 1.21 -8.40
CA LEU A 186 -11.31 2.08 -7.54
C LEU A 186 -12.11 3.13 -8.32
N GLY A 187 -11.74 3.44 -9.57
CA GLY A 187 -12.39 4.49 -10.35
C GLY A 187 -12.24 5.87 -9.72
N GLU A 188 -13.31 6.66 -9.69
CA GLU A 188 -13.34 8.03 -9.12
C GLU A 188 -13.07 8.07 -7.61
N SER A 189 -13.15 6.93 -6.91
CA SER A 189 -12.96 6.85 -5.44
C SER A 189 -11.49 6.86 -4.97
N MET A 190 -10.53 7.00 -5.89
CA MET A 190 -9.09 7.00 -5.58
C MET A 190 -8.67 8.21 -4.72
N GLU A 191 -9.25 9.39 -4.94
CA GLU A 191 -8.87 10.61 -4.19
C GLU A 191 -9.31 10.55 -2.72
N GLU A 192 -10.40 9.87 -2.41
CA GLU A 192 -10.89 9.71 -1.03
C GLU A 192 -10.03 8.68 -0.27
N ALA A 193 -9.63 7.61 -0.96
CA ALA A 193 -8.79 6.55 -0.39
C ALA A 193 -7.38 7.01 -0.01
N LEU A 194 -6.84 8.04 -0.68
CA LEU A 194 -5.50 8.59 -0.39
C LEU A 194 -5.50 9.65 0.74
N LYS A 195 -6.66 10.22 1.07
CA LYS A 195 -6.83 11.28 2.10
C LYS A 195 -7.02 10.74 3.52
N THR A 196 -7.11 9.41 3.70
CA THR A 196 -7.34 8.72 4.99
C THR A 196 -6.07 8.02 5.48
#